data_AF-A0A9X1VSE4-F1
#
_entry.id   AF-A0A9X1VSE4-F1
#
_cell.length_a   1.000
_cell.length_b   1.000
_cell.length_c   1.000
_cell.angle_alpha   90.00
_cell.angle_beta   90.00
_cell.angle_gamma   90.00
#
_symmetry.space_group_name_H-M   'P 1'
#
loop_
_entity.id
_entity.type
_entity.pdbx_description
1 polymer ?
#
loop_
_entity_poly.entity_id
_entity_poly.type
_entity_poly.pdbx_seq_one_letter_code
_entity_poly.pdbx_strand_id
1 'polypeptide(L)'
;MPEIACAGPDAQSLLAWVAAVKQGLTPSQGIVTLRLDQMRLEDLVLSLLDLDIEEAAQVDSLADSASPFERCPERFHETLQKAIWQSPLCKLFARTHDGEYHRSLCPAAYNERTGEHHAEEMARWRADFRAMPPEQQMMAATIVWMYRSGPDSIWLRRVPCTWKASEALHYMHDTGCLALWLQLIARYPGW
;
A
#
# COMPACT_ATOMS: atom_id res chain seq x y z
N MET A 1 3.39 33.72 7.89
CA MET A 1 3.38 33.07 6.57
C MET A 1 3.53 31.59 6.84
N PRO A 2 2.65 30.71 6.34
CA PRO A 2 2.82 29.28 6.53
C PRO A 2 4.04 28.85 5.70
N GLU A 3 4.96 28.15 6.37
CA GLU A 3 6.10 27.48 5.78
C GLU A 3 5.51 26.33 4.94
N ILE A 4 5.64 26.40 3.62
CA ILE A 4 5.21 25.32 2.73
C ILE A 4 6.14 24.16 3.04
N ALA A 5 5.66 23.18 3.81
CA ALA A 5 6.39 21.95 4.03
C ALA A 5 6.56 21.29 2.66
N CYS A 6 7.79 21.30 2.14
CA CYS A 6 8.11 20.51 0.95
C CYS A 6 7.90 19.05 1.30
N ALA A 7 7.10 18.36 0.48
CA ALA A 7 6.89 16.94 0.61
C ALA A 7 8.23 16.19 0.72
N GLY A 8 8.27 15.15 1.54
CA GLY A 8 9.36 14.20 1.62
C GLY A 8 9.75 13.74 0.21
N PRO A 9 11.04 13.52 -0.03
CA PRO A 9 11.54 13.38 -1.40
C PRO A 9 11.02 12.13 -2.12
N ASP A 10 10.56 11.11 -1.38
CA ASP A 10 9.92 9.92 -1.93
C ASP A 10 8.48 10.20 -2.36
N ALA A 11 7.70 10.91 -1.52
CA ALA A 11 6.38 11.39 -1.86
C ALA A 11 6.41 12.31 -3.09
N GLN A 12 7.36 13.26 -3.12
CA GLN A 12 7.53 14.15 -4.27
C GLN A 12 7.88 13.40 -5.55
N SER A 13 8.67 12.33 -5.45
CA SER A 13 9.00 11.47 -6.58
C SER A 13 7.79 10.67 -7.08
N LEU A 14 6.97 10.14 -6.15
CA LEU A 14 5.70 9.49 -6.48
C LEU A 14 4.74 10.47 -7.17
N LEU A 15 4.52 11.66 -6.60
CA LEU A 15 3.63 12.69 -7.14
C LEU A 15 4.03 13.08 -8.57
N ALA A 16 5.32 13.35 -8.79
CA ALA A 16 5.84 13.71 -10.10
C ALA A 16 5.69 12.56 -11.11
N TRP A 17 5.92 11.32 -10.69
CA TRP A 17 5.74 10.15 -11.54
C TRP A 17 4.28 9.97 -11.96
N VAL A 18 3.33 9.99 -11.03
CA VAL A 18 1.90 9.81 -11.33
C VAL A 18 1.38 10.95 -12.21
N ALA A 19 1.79 12.20 -11.93
CA ALA A 19 1.43 13.35 -12.76
C ALA A 19 1.91 13.20 -14.21
N ALA A 20 3.13 12.71 -14.43
CA ALA A 20 3.66 12.45 -15.76
C ALA A 20 2.85 11.38 -16.51
N VAL A 21 2.54 10.25 -15.85
CA VAL A 21 1.76 9.16 -16.44
C VAL A 21 0.35 9.63 -16.80
N LYS A 22 -0.32 10.40 -15.94
CA LYS A 22 -1.65 10.98 -16.24
C LYS A 22 -1.66 11.92 -17.44
N GLN A 23 -0.54 12.57 -17.74
CA GLN A 23 -0.38 13.42 -18.93
C GLN A 23 -0.07 12.61 -20.20
N GLY A 24 -0.09 11.27 -20.13
CA GLY A 24 0.27 10.39 -21.24
C GLY A 24 1.76 10.42 -21.56
N LEU A 25 2.58 11.01 -20.69
CA LEU A 25 4.03 10.98 -20.83
C LEU A 25 4.53 9.64 -20.31
N THR A 26 5.36 8.97 -21.09
CA THR A 26 6.25 7.97 -20.50
C THR A 26 7.13 8.73 -19.50
N PRO A 27 7.22 8.29 -18.24
CA PRO A 27 8.19 8.83 -17.30
C PRO A 27 9.58 8.58 -17.90
N SER A 28 10.08 9.53 -18.69
CA SER A 28 11.42 9.49 -19.26
C SER A 28 12.44 9.45 -18.12
N GLN A 29 13.65 8.94 -18.39
CA GLN A 29 14.78 8.76 -17.46
C GLN A 29 15.28 10.04 -16.76
N GLY A 30 14.39 10.81 -16.14
CA GLY A 30 14.68 11.98 -15.33
C GLY A 30 15.06 11.59 -13.90
N ILE A 31 15.42 12.59 -13.11
CA ILE A 31 15.83 12.39 -11.71
C ILE A 31 14.74 11.69 -10.87
N VAL A 32 13.46 11.97 -11.17
CA VAL A 32 12.29 11.36 -10.51
C VAL A 32 12.22 9.85 -10.70
N THR A 33 12.35 9.38 -11.95
CA THR A 33 12.37 7.94 -12.25
C THR A 33 13.62 7.27 -11.70
N LEU A 34 14.77 7.94 -11.74
CA LEU A 34 16.02 7.38 -11.21
C LEU A 34 15.91 7.04 -9.72
N ARG A 35 15.22 7.85 -8.92
CA ARG A 35 15.00 7.55 -7.50
C ARG A 35 14.09 6.34 -7.32
N LEU A 36 12.94 6.31 -8.00
CA LEU A 36 12.00 5.18 -7.95
C LEU A 36 12.60 3.88 -8.51
N ASP A 37 13.52 3.97 -9.47
CA ASP A 37 14.26 2.83 -10.04
C ASP A 37 15.29 2.26 -9.07
N GLN A 38 15.76 3.07 -8.13
CA GLN A 38 16.74 2.67 -7.10
C GLN A 38 16.10 2.12 -5.82
N MET A 39 14.78 2.28 -5.67
CA MET A 39 14.04 1.86 -4.49
C MET A 39 13.22 0.59 -4.75
N ARG A 40 13.04 -0.22 -3.71
CA ARG A 40 12.03 -1.29 -3.74
C ARG A 40 10.66 -0.70 -3.42
N LEU A 41 9.60 -1.38 -3.85
CA LEU A 41 8.23 -1.01 -3.50
C LEU A 41 8.04 -0.97 -1.96
N GLU A 42 8.69 -1.89 -1.25
CA GLU A 42 8.73 -1.90 0.23
C GLU A 42 9.25 -0.57 0.78
N ASP A 43 10.42 -0.13 0.32
CA ASP A 43 11.04 1.11 0.79
C ASP A 43 10.15 2.32 0.50
N LEU A 44 9.53 2.35 -0.70
CA LEU A 44 8.57 3.38 -1.06
C LEU A 44 7.36 3.37 -0.11
N VAL A 45 6.70 2.23 0.09
CA VAL A 45 5.53 2.15 0.97
C VAL A 45 5.87 2.61 2.38
N LEU A 46 6.99 2.15 2.93
CA LEU A 46 7.43 2.51 4.28
C LEU A 46 7.70 4.02 4.40
N SER A 47 8.33 4.63 3.39
CA SER A 47 8.53 6.09 3.36
C SER A 47 7.22 6.89 3.33
N LEU A 48 6.14 6.30 2.80
CA LEU A 48 4.82 6.93 2.65
C LEU A 48 3.91 6.71 3.88
N LEU A 49 4.34 5.93 4.89
CA LEU A 49 3.54 5.77 6.11
C LEU A 49 3.56 7.04 6.98
N ASP A 50 4.63 7.83 6.88
CA ASP A 50 4.89 9.04 7.68
C ASP A 50 4.46 10.34 6.98
N LEU A 51 3.66 10.27 5.93
CA LEU A 51 3.14 11.47 5.25
C LEU A 51 2.45 12.38 6.27
N ASP A 52 2.55 13.70 6.08
CA ASP A 52 1.68 14.65 6.75
C ASP A 52 0.31 14.73 6.06
N ILE A 53 -0.58 15.59 6.56
CA ILE A 53 -1.94 15.72 6.02
C ILE A 53 -1.97 16.37 4.63
N GLU A 54 -1.04 17.28 4.34
CA GLU A 54 -0.97 18.00 3.06
C GLU A 54 -0.41 17.08 1.98
N GLU A 55 0.65 16.33 2.28
CA GLU A 55 1.22 15.34 1.37
C GLU A 55 0.22 14.22 1.07
N ALA A 56 -0.46 13.72 2.09
CA ALA A 56 -1.51 12.71 1.92
C ALA A 56 -2.66 13.23 1.03
N ALA A 57 -3.08 14.49 1.20
CA ALA A 57 -4.10 15.10 0.35
C ALA A 57 -3.63 15.20 -1.12
N GLN A 58 -2.36 15.54 -1.33
CA GLN A 58 -1.77 15.56 -2.68
C GLN A 58 -1.78 14.16 -3.31
N VAL A 59 -1.44 13.11 -2.56
CA VAL A 59 -1.50 11.71 -3.03
C VAL A 59 -2.94 11.28 -3.35
N ASP A 60 -3.93 11.59 -2.50
CA ASP A 60 -5.35 11.25 -2.74
C ASP A 60 -5.90 11.97 -3.98
N SER A 61 -5.48 13.22 -4.22
CA SER A 61 -5.91 14.00 -5.40
C SER A 61 -5.53 13.33 -6.74
N LEU A 62 -4.49 12.49 -6.73
CA LEU A 62 -4.05 11.72 -7.88
C LEU A 62 -4.84 10.42 -8.08
N ALA A 63 -5.62 9.99 -7.10
CA ALA A 63 -6.37 8.75 -7.20
C ALA A 63 -7.76 8.90 -7.84
N ASP A 64 -8.12 10.10 -8.30
CA ASP A 64 -9.44 10.43 -8.87
C ASP A 64 -10.59 9.91 -7.98
N SER A 65 -10.46 10.05 -6.66
CA SER A 65 -11.47 9.58 -5.69
C SER A 65 -12.77 10.38 -5.83
N ALA A 66 -13.89 9.66 -5.92
CA ALA A 66 -15.23 10.26 -5.87
C ALA A 66 -15.62 10.73 -4.45
N SER A 67 -14.89 10.29 -3.42
CA SER A 67 -15.13 10.65 -2.02
C SER A 67 -14.15 11.71 -1.54
N PRO A 68 -14.58 12.67 -0.69
CA PRO A 68 -13.68 13.63 -0.08
C PRO A 68 -12.49 12.96 0.62
N PHE A 69 -11.34 13.62 0.56
CA PHE A 69 -10.17 13.19 1.32
C PHE A 69 -10.42 13.44 2.81
N GLU A 70 -10.39 12.36 3.60
CA GLU A 70 -10.23 12.44 5.04
C GLU A 70 -9.30 11.32 5.50
N ARG A 71 -8.33 11.67 6.33
CA ARG A 71 -7.37 10.73 6.90
C ARG A 71 -7.81 10.33 8.30
N CYS A 72 -8.77 9.41 8.36
CA CYS A 72 -9.34 8.91 9.61
C CYS A 72 -9.57 7.38 9.54
N PRO A 73 -9.71 6.70 10.70
CA PRO A 73 -9.89 5.24 10.74
C PRO A 73 -11.02 4.71 9.86
N GLU A 74 -12.14 5.43 9.79
CA GLU A 74 -13.33 5.04 9.01
C GLU A 74 -13.08 5.09 7.50
N ARG A 75 -12.60 6.23 6.97
CA ARG A 75 -12.27 6.35 5.54
C ARG A 75 -11.18 5.39 5.09
N PHE A 76 -10.18 5.18 5.95
CA PHE A 76 -9.17 4.19 5.67
C PHE A 76 -9.77 2.79 5.62
N HIS A 77 -10.63 2.43 6.57
CA HIS A 77 -11.30 1.13 6.58
C HIS A 77 -12.16 0.89 5.35
N GLU A 78 -12.94 1.87 4.92
CA GLU A 78 -13.73 1.78 3.67
C GLU A 78 -12.83 1.48 2.46
N THR A 79 -11.66 2.13 2.40
CA THR A 79 -10.69 1.98 1.31
C THR A 79 -9.98 0.62 1.38
N LEU A 80 -9.56 0.21 2.56
CA LEU A 80 -8.98 -1.11 2.86
C LEU A 80 -9.92 -2.24 2.46
N GLN A 81 -11.19 -2.10 2.84
CA GLN A 81 -12.24 -3.02 2.46
C GLN A 81 -12.41 -3.12 0.93
N LYS A 82 -12.47 -1.98 0.23
CA LYS A 82 -12.49 -1.96 -1.24
C LYS A 82 -11.29 -2.68 -1.83
N ALA A 83 -10.08 -2.43 -1.32
CA ALA A 83 -8.87 -3.11 -1.80
C ALA A 83 -8.92 -4.63 -1.60
N ILE A 84 -9.36 -5.09 -0.42
CA ILE A 84 -9.48 -6.52 -0.12
C ILE A 84 -10.52 -7.20 -1.04
N TRP A 85 -11.67 -6.57 -1.28
CA TRP A 85 -12.72 -7.15 -2.11
C TRP A 85 -12.45 -7.06 -3.62
N GLN A 86 -11.89 -5.95 -4.10
CA GLN A 86 -11.61 -5.75 -5.52
C GLN A 86 -10.36 -6.49 -6.00
N SER A 87 -9.38 -6.76 -5.10
CA SER A 87 -8.15 -7.49 -5.41
C SER A 87 -8.16 -8.97 -4.96
N PRO A 88 -9.33 -9.62 -4.98
CA PRO A 88 -9.68 -10.85 -4.23
C PRO A 88 -8.75 -11.31 -3.08
N LEU A 89 -8.44 -10.42 -2.13
CA LEU A 89 -7.47 -10.70 -1.05
C LEU A 89 -8.07 -11.36 0.20
N CYS A 90 -9.37 -11.66 0.19
CA CYS A 90 -10.10 -12.16 1.37
C CYS A 90 -9.48 -13.40 2.02
N LYS A 91 -8.72 -14.22 1.29
CA LYS A 91 -8.03 -15.41 1.84
C LYS A 91 -6.82 -15.05 2.71
N LEU A 92 -6.24 -13.87 2.52
CA LEU A 92 -5.03 -13.43 3.22
C LEU A 92 -5.32 -12.59 4.46
N PHE A 93 -6.56 -12.12 4.63
CA PHE A 93 -6.96 -11.24 5.73
C PHE A 93 -8.20 -11.79 6.43
N ALA A 94 -8.16 -11.80 7.76
CA ALA A 94 -9.24 -12.27 8.62
C ALA A 94 -9.80 -11.13 9.46
N ARG A 95 -11.05 -11.28 9.91
CA ARG A 95 -11.62 -10.38 10.92
C ARG A 95 -11.09 -10.72 12.30
N THR A 96 -10.81 -9.69 13.08
CA THR A 96 -10.44 -9.78 14.49
C THR A 96 -11.68 -9.64 15.36
N HIS A 97 -11.58 -10.07 16.62
CA HIS A 97 -12.67 -10.00 17.59
C HIS A 97 -12.92 -8.62 18.19
N ASP A 98 -11.87 -7.81 18.39
CA ASP A 98 -11.89 -6.67 19.33
C ASP A 98 -11.46 -5.33 18.71
N GLY A 99 -11.39 -5.22 17.38
CA GLY A 99 -10.98 -4.00 16.69
C GLY A 99 -12.13 -3.26 16.01
N GLU A 100 -12.09 -1.92 16.06
CA GLU A 100 -12.95 -1.06 15.23
C GLU A 100 -12.25 -0.74 13.90
N TYR A 101 -13.04 -0.54 12.83
CA TYR A 101 -12.53 -0.10 11.53
C TYR A 101 -11.37 -0.98 11.01
N HIS A 102 -10.24 -0.41 10.58
CA HIS A 102 -9.10 -1.19 10.07
C HIS A 102 -8.49 -2.12 11.12
N ARG A 103 -8.62 -1.81 12.43
CA ARG A 103 -8.18 -2.69 13.52
C ARG A 103 -9.04 -3.95 13.63
N SER A 104 -10.23 -3.98 13.00
CA SER A 104 -11.07 -5.19 12.87
C SER A 104 -10.52 -6.22 11.88
N LEU A 105 -9.37 -5.94 11.23
CA LEU A 105 -8.75 -6.78 10.22
C LEU A 105 -7.29 -7.05 10.58
N CYS A 106 -6.83 -8.26 10.31
CA CYS A 106 -5.42 -8.62 10.38
C CYS A 106 -5.06 -9.60 9.26
N PRO A 107 -3.78 -9.71 8.90
CA PRO A 107 -3.34 -10.82 8.07
C PRO A 107 -3.70 -12.15 8.75
N ALA A 108 -4.27 -13.08 7.99
CA ALA A 108 -4.68 -14.39 8.49
C ALA A 108 -3.46 -15.22 8.96
N ALA A 109 -3.74 -16.37 9.58
CA ALA A 109 -2.73 -17.27 10.15
C ALA A 109 -1.89 -16.63 11.28
N TYR A 110 -2.52 -15.71 12.01
CA TYR A 110 -2.05 -15.09 13.23
C TYR A 110 -3.18 -15.05 14.25
N ASN A 111 -2.88 -15.51 15.46
CA ASN A 111 -3.82 -15.44 16.57
C ASN A 111 -3.46 -14.23 17.44
N GLU A 112 -4.18 -13.12 17.25
CA GLU A 112 -3.89 -11.86 17.94
C GLU A 112 -3.91 -11.97 19.45
N ARG A 113 -4.79 -12.82 20.00
CA ARG A 113 -4.95 -13.01 21.45
C ARG A 113 -3.73 -13.67 22.09
N THR A 114 -2.99 -14.46 21.32
CA THR A 114 -1.85 -15.27 21.81
C THR A 114 -0.52 -14.83 21.22
N GLY A 115 -0.53 -14.05 20.15
CA GLY A 115 0.66 -13.70 19.38
C GLY A 115 1.23 -14.86 18.56
N GLU A 116 0.53 -16.01 18.47
CA GLU A 116 1.04 -17.22 17.83
C GLU A 116 0.74 -17.26 16.33
N HIS A 117 1.70 -17.83 15.58
CA HIS A 117 1.53 -18.16 14.16
C HIS A 117 1.48 -19.68 14.01
N HIS A 118 0.38 -20.20 13.46
CA HIS A 118 0.27 -21.63 13.15
C HIS A 118 1.04 -21.94 11.87
N ALA A 119 2.04 -22.83 11.97
CA ALA A 119 2.97 -23.09 10.86
C ALA A 119 2.27 -23.56 9.58
N GLU A 120 1.23 -24.40 9.70
CA GLU A 120 0.45 -24.90 8.58
C GLU A 120 -0.39 -23.80 7.91
N GLU A 121 -1.06 -22.99 8.71
CA GLU A 121 -1.84 -21.86 8.21
C GLU A 121 -0.93 -20.83 7.54
N MET A 122 0.27 -20.62 8.07
CA MET A 122 1.25 -19.71 7.48
C MET A 122 1.86 -20.27 6.19
N ALA A 123 2.03 -21.58 6.09
CA ALA A 123 2.39 -22.23 4.82
C ALA A 123 1.28 -22.06 3.78
N ARG A 124 0.01 -22.19 4.18
CA ARG A 124 -1.15 -21.94 3.32
C ARG A 124 -1.22 -20.49 2.85
N TRP A 125 -1.09 -19.53 3.77
CA TRP A 125 -1.09 -18.10 3.47
C TRP A 125 -0.05 -17.77 2.40
N ARG A 126 1.18 -18.28 2.54
CA ARG A 126 2.25 -18.06 1.55
C ARG A 126 2.01 -18.78 0.23
N ALA A 127 1.33 -19.93 0.24
CA ALA A 127 0.96 -20.62 -0.99
C ALA A 127 -0.10 -19.82 -1.76
N ASP A 128 -1.12 -19.32 -1.06
CA ASP A 128 -2.17 -18.50 -1.63
C ASP A 128 -1.60 -17.17 -2.17
N PHE A 129 -0.71 -16.52 -1.42
CA PHE A 129 0.00 -15.32 -1.89
C PHE A 129 0.78 -15.58 -3.19
N ARG A 130 1.57 -16.66 -3.27
CA ARG A 130 2.36 -16.98 -4.48
C ARG A 130 1.49 -17.30 -5.69
N ALA A 131 0.27 -17.77 -5.49
CA ALA A 131 -0.67 -18.09 -6.57
C ALA A 131 -1.37 -16.84 -7.13
N MET A 132 -1.27 -15.70 -6.45
CA MET A 132 -1.88 -14.45 -6.90
C MET A 132 -1.13 -13.83 -8.08
N PRO A 133 -1.83 -13.13 -8.98
CA PRO A 133 -1.22 -12.20 -9.93
C PRO A 133 -0.35 -11.13 -9.24
N PRO A 134 0.68 -10.59 -9.92
CA PRO A 134 1.60 -9.63 -9.31
C PRO A 134 0.93 -8.39 -8.70
N GLU A 135 -0.13 -7.84 -9.31
CA GLU A 135 -0.85 -6.66 -8.79
C GLU A 135 -1.53 -6.95 -7.44
N GLN A 136 -2.09 -8.15 -7.30
CA GLN A 136 -2.70 -8.60 -6.06
C GLN A 136 -1.63 -8.86 -4.99
N GLN A 137 -0.47 -9.41 -5.38
CA GLN A 137 0.67 -9.56 -4.46
C GLN A 137 1.18 -8.21 -3.94
N MET A 138 1.32 -7.20 -4.82
CA MET A 138 1.74 -5.84 -4.45
C MET A 138 0.73 -5.18 -3.51
N MET A 139 -0.56 -5.32 -3.79
CA MET A 139 -1.63 -4.81 -2.93
C MET A 139 -1.63 -5.49 -1.55
N ALA A 140 -1.54 -6.82 -1.52
CA ALA A 140 -1.46 -7.58 -0.27
C ALA A 140 -0.22 -7.23 0.54
N ALA A 141 0.96 -7.13 -0.10
CA ALA A 141 2.19 -6.75 0.55
C ALA A 141 2.11 -5.34 1.15
N THR A 142 1.52 -4.38 0.42
CA THR A 142 1.28 -3.01 0.90
C THR A 142 0.45 -3.02 2.18
N ILE A 143 -0.66 -3.76 2.21
CA ILE A 143 -1.53 -3.85 3.41
C ILE A 143 -0.77 -4.52 4.58
N VAL A 144 0.06 -5.54 4.32
CA VAL A 144 0.89 -6.16 5.36
C VAL A 144 1.90 -5.17 5.93
N TRP A 145 2.60 -4.38 5.10
CA TRP A 145 3.54 -3.37 5.57
C TRP A 145 2.85 -2.26 6.39
N MET A 146 1.64 -1.85 6.00
CA MET A 146 0.81 -0.93 6.79
C MET A 146 0.42 -1.54 8.14
N TYR A 147 -0.08 -2.79 8.16
CA TYR A 147 -0.42 -3.51 9.40
C TYR A 147 0.78 -3.61 10.36
N ARG A 148 1.97 -3.87 9.80
CA ARG A 148 3.21 -3.93 10.58
C ARG A 148 3.74 -2.55 10.98
N SER A 149 3.30 -1.49 10.30
CA SER A 149 3.92 -0.16 10.35
C SER A 149 5.43 -0.22 10.17
N GLY A 150 5.89 -1.05 9.22
CA GLY A 150 7.30 -1.40 9.11
C GLY A 150 7.58 -2.60 8.20
N PRO A 151 8.86 -2.97 8.04
CA PRO A 151 9.24 -4.14 7.26
C PRO A 151 8.65 -5.41 7.86
N ASP A 152 8.28 -6.36 7.00
CA ASP A 152 7.69 -7.62 7.42
C ASP A 152 8.67 -8.79 7.31
N SER A 153 8.76 -9.58 8.38
CA SER A 153 9.55 -10.82 8.42
C SER A 153 8.71 -12.05 8.78
N ILE A 154 7.39 -11.89 8.87
CA ILE A 154 6.44 -12.91 9.32
C ILE A 154 5.72 -13.50 8.11
N TRP A 155 4.90 -12.71 7.41
CA TRP A 155 4.05 -13.16 6.31
C TRP A 155 4.80 -13.20 4.98
N LEU A 156 5.46 -12.10 4.63
CA LEU A 156 6.19 -11.88 3.38
C LEU A 156 7.56 -12.58 3.34
N ARG A 157 7.88 -13.37 4.36
CA ARG A 157 9.08 -14.20 4.37
C ARG A 157 9.02 -15.30 3.30
N ARG A 158 10.04 -15.37 2.44
CA ARG A 158 10.21 -16.39 1.38
C ARG A 158 9.08 -16.38 0.34
N VAL A 159 8.44 -15.24 0.12
CA VAL A 159 7.55 -15.02 -1.04
C VAL A 159 8.12 -13.88 -1.90
N PRO A 160 7.70 -13.76 -3.18
CA PRO A 160 8.14 -12.66 -4.02
C PRO A 160 7.66 -11.32 -3.45
N CYS A 161 8.59 -10.43 -3.08
CA CYS A 161 8.29 -9.07 -2.62
C CYS A 161 9.40 -8.06 -2.96
N THR A 162 10.19 -8.36 -4.00
CA THR A 162 11.39 -7.60 -4.38
C THR A 162 11.18 -6.80 -5.67
N TRP A 163 10.01 -6.15 -5.82
CA TRP A 163 9.73 -5.28 -6.95
C TRP A 163 10.44 -3.95 -6.81
N LYS A 164 10.98 -3.42 -7.91
CA LYS A 164 11.36 -2.01 -7.96
C LYS A 164 10.12 -1.14 -7.89
N ALA A 165 10.22 0.01 -7.25
CA ALA A 165 9.06 0.89 -7.05
C ALA A 165 8.51 1.38 -8.39
N SER A 166 9.36 1.82 -9.31
CA SER A 166 8.95 2.26 -10.65
C SER A 166 8.24 1.17 -11.46
N GLU A 167 8.77 -0.05 -11.47
CA GLU A 167 8.18 -1.21 -12.16
C GLU A 167 6.83 -1.58 -11.56
N ALA A 168 6.72 -1.58 -10.22
CA ALA A 168 5.46 -1.83 -9.53
C ALA A 168 4.41 -0.77 -9.82
N LEU A 169 4.79 0.51 -9.83
CA LEU A 169 3.88 1.62 -10.13
C LEU A 169 3.36 1.55 -11.59
N HIS A 170 4.22 1.26 -12.56
CA HIS A 170 3.79 1.02 -13.95
C HIS A 170 2.84 -0.18 -14.03
N TYR A 171 3.19 -1.28 -13.38
CA TYR A 171 2.37 -2.47 -13.41
C TYR A 171 0.99 -2.22 -12.80
N MET A 172 0.91 -1.57 -11.63
CA MET A 172 -0.36 -1.19 -11.00
C MET A 172 -1.18 -0.18 -11.82
N HIS A 173 -0.50 0.71 -12.56
CA HIS A 173 -1.16 1.61 -13.49
C HIS A 173 -1.82 0.81 -14.63
N ASP A 174 -1.06 -0.08 -15.27
CA ASP A 174 -1.51 -0.86 -16.42
C ASP A 174 -2.62 -1.87 -16.06
N THR A 175 -2.60 -2.40 -14.83
CA THR A 175 -3.67 -3.27 -14.31
C THR A 175 -4.85 -2.49 -13.70
N GLY A 176 -4.79 -1.15 -13.68
CA GLY A 176 -5.87 -0.28 -13.22
C GLY A 176 -6.07 -0.23 -11.70
N CYS A 177 -5.15 -0.77 -10.89
CA CYS A 177 -5.28 -0.76 -9.42
C CYS A 177 -4.50 0.38 -8.74
N LEU A 178 -3.71 1.17 -9.48
CA LEU A 178 -2.90 2.26 -8.94
C LEU A 178 -3.74 3.30 -8.18
N ALA A 179 -4.90 3.69 -8.70
CA ALA A 179 -5.77 4.65 -8.03
C ALA A 179 -6.19 4.18 -6.63
N LEU A 180 -6.60 2.91 -6.52
CA LEU A 180 -6.97 2.33 -5.22
C LEU A 180 -5.77 2.22 -4.27
N TRP A 181 -4.60 1.88 -4.80
CA TRP A 181 -3.35 1.86 -4.03
C TRP A 181 -2.99 3.24 -3.48
N LEU A 182 -3.11 4.30 -4.28
CA LEU A 182 -2.88 5.68 -3.85
C LEU A 182 -3.86 6.11 -2.74
N GLN A 183 -5.15 5.74 -2.85
CA GLN A 183 -6.13 6.02 -1.79
C GLN A 183 -5.79 5.31 -0.48
N LEU A 184 -5.31 4.06 -0.54
CA LEU A 184 -4.89 3.33 0.67
C LEU A 184 -3.77 4.06 1.39
N ILE A 185 -2.73 4.45 0.65
CA ILE A 185 -1.57 5.16 1.19
C ILE A 185 -2.00 6.50 1.78
N ALA A 186 -2.71 7.33 1.00
CA ALA A 186 -3.11 8.66 1.42
C ALA A 186 -4.01 8.65 2.67
N ARG A 187 -4.90 7.67 2.79
CA ARG A 187 -5.88 7.62 3.88
C ARG A 187 -5.35 6.92 5.12
N TYR A 188 -4.17 6.31 5.06
CA TYR A 188 -3.58 5.54 6.16
C TYR A 188 -3.34 6.40 7.42
N PRO A 189 -4.08 6.20 8.52
CA PRO A 189 -3.97 7.03 9.73
C PRO A 189 -3.00 6.42 10.77
N GLY A 190 -2.25 5.37 10.39
CA GLY A 190 -1.67 4.42 11.34
C GLY A 190 -2.57 3.18 11.50
N TRP A 191 -1.97 2.04 11.88
CA TRP A 191 -2.71 0.80 12.18
C TRP A 191 -3.02 0.62 13.66
#